data_AF-A0A845X5W6-F1
#
_entry.id   AF-A0A845X5W6-F1
#
_cell.length_a   1.000
_cell.length_b   1.000
_cell.length_c   1.000
_cell.angle_alpha   90.00
_cell.angle_beta   90.00
_cell.angle_gamma   90.00
#
_symmetry.space_group_name_H-M   'P 1'
#
loop_
_entity.id
_entity.type
_entity.pdbx_description
1 polymer ?
#
loop_
_entity_poly.entity_id
_entity_poly.type
_entity_poly.pdbx_seq_one_letter_code
_entity_poly.pdbx_strand_id
1 'polypeptide(L)'
;MMELFREAGQQMSMLPHPVQNWMLWLNIVFFSGLLFVFRRAEPRWAVAAHVACFPVGFTIYYFTRDLDLMGVPHILFWTPLLFYLPNAALKDSSFRLISPYGIWMSLLCLTITISVVFDVRAVITFFIRSG
;
A
#
# COMPACT_ATOMS: atom_id res chain seq x y z
N MET A 1 9.76 -12.69 -18.56
CA MET A 1 9.46 -11.40 -17.90
C MET A 1 8.26 -10.69 -18.54
N MET A 2 8.27 -10.43 -19.85
CA MET A 2 7.13 -9.81 -20.55
C MET A 2 5.82 -10.59 -20.40
N GLU A 3 5.89 -11.93 -20.46
CA GLU A 3 4.72 -12.80 -20.28
C GLU A 3 4.14 -12.75 -18.86
N LEU A 4 4.99 -12.70 -17.83
CA LEU A 4 4.57 -12.56 -16.43
C LEU A 4 3.79 -11.26 -16.20
N PHE A 5 4.27 -10.14 -16.77
CA PHE A 5 3.55 -8.87 -16.70
C PHE A 5 2.21 -8.91 -17.43
N ARG A 6 2.14 -9.63 -18.55
CA ARG A 6 0.89 -9.83 -19.29
C ARG A 6 -0.12 -10.64 -18.47
N GLU A 7 0.31 -11.73 -17.84
CA GLU A 7 -0.54 -12.57 -16.97
C GLU A 7 -1.06 -11.77 -15.76
N ALA A 8 -0.15 -11.07 -15.07
CA ALA A 8 -0.52 -10.21 -13.94
C ALA A 8 -1.54 -9.14 -14.37
N GLY A 9 -1.30 -8.48 -15.51
CA GLY A 9 -2.21 -7.48 -16.07
C GLY A 9 -3.59 -8.07 -16.42
N GLN A 10 -3.64 -9.27 -16.98
CA GLN A 10 -4.89 -9.98 -17.27
C GLN A 10 -5.65 -10.31 -15.99
N GLN A 11 -4.98 -10.88 -14.98
CA GLN A 11 -5.61 -11.19 -13.69
C GLN A 11 -6.11 -9.93 -12.98
N MET A 12 -5.37 -8.82 -13.01
CA MET A 12 -5.82 -7.54 -12.48
C MET A 12 -7.03 -6.98 -13.24
N SER A 13 -7.08 -7.14 -14.56
CA SER A 13 -8.22 -6.68 -15.37
C SER A 13 -9.52 -7.45 -15.11
N MET A 14 -9.42 -8.67 -14.59
CA MET A 14 -10.57 -9.50 -14.20
C MET A 14 -11.13 -9.14 -12.82
N LEU A 15 -10.45 -8.29 -12.04
CA LEU A 15 -10.96 -7.84 -10.74
C LEU A 15 -12.20 -6.95 -10.93
N PRO A 16 -13.15 -6.93 -9.98
CA PRO A 16 -14.28 -6.02 -10.02
C PRO A 16 -13.84 -4.55 -10.12
N HIS A 17 -14.55 -3.74 -10.92
CA HIS A 17 -14.24 -2.31 -11.10
C HIS A 17 -14.04 -1.52 -9.79
N PRO A 18 -14.82 -1.75 -8.71
CA PRO A 18 -14.56 -1.07 -7.44
C PRO A 18 -13.16 -1.32 -6.87
N VAL A 19 -12.62 -2.54 -7.03
CA VAL A 19 -11.28 -2.90 -6.57
C VAL A 19 -10.22 -2.20 -7.42
N GLN A 20 -10.39 -2.19 -8.75
CA GLN A 20 -9.48 -1.49 -9.66
C GLN A 20 -9.43 0.02 -9.35
N ASN A 21 -10.59 0.63 -9.13
CA ASN A 21 -10.69 2.04 -8.74
C ASN A 21 -10.05 2.30 -7.37
N TRP A 22 -10.19 1.37 -6.42
CA TRP A 22 -9.52 1.45 -5.12
C TRP A 22 -7.99 1.40 -5.26
N MET A 23 -7.45 0.51 -6.11
CA MET A 23 -6.02 0.45 -6.38
C MET A 23 -5.50 1.74 -7.03
N LEU A 24 -6.26 2.35 -7.94
CA LEU A 24 -5.93 3.66 -8.50
C LEU A 24 -5.91 4.75 -7.41
N TRP A 25 -6.96 4.78 -6.58
CA TRP A 25 -7.05 5.70 -5.44
C TRP A 25 -5.86 5.57 -4.50
N LEU A 26 -5.47 4.34 -4.16
CA LEU A 26 -4.32 4.04 -3.31
C LEU A 26 -3.03 4.67 -3.88
N ASN A 27 -2.78 4.48 -5.18
CA ASN A 27 -1.63 5.09 -5.85
C ASN A 27 -1.68 6.63 -5.78
N ILE A 28 -2.85 7.24 -6.01
CA ILE A 28 -3.02 8.69 -5.91
C ILE A 28 -2.67 9.19 -4.50
N VAL A 29 -3.19 8.54 -3.46
CA VAL A 29 -2.93 8.93 -2.07
C VAL A 29 -1.45 8.81 -1.72
N PHE A 30 -0.80 7.69 -2.05
CA PHE A 30 0.64 7.52 -1.80
C PHE A 30 1.49 8.54 -2.57
N PHE A 31 1.27 8.68 -3.88
CA PHE A 31 2.09 9.56 -4.71
C PHE A 31 1.78 11.05 -4.53
N SER A 32 0.61 11.43 -4.03
CA SER A 32 0.37 12.81 -3.58
C SER A 32 1.29 13.22 -2.42
N GLY A 33 1.88 12.25 -1.71
CA GLY A 33 2.95 12.47 -0.73
C GLY A 33 4.19 13.15 -1.32
N LEU A 34 4.44 13.00 -2.62
CA LEU A 34 5.53 13.68 -3.33
C LEU A 34 5.46 15.21 -3.24
N LEU A 35 4.28 15.79 -2.97
CA LEU A 35 4.15 17.23 -2.73
C LEU A 35 4.83 17.68 -1.42
N PHE A 36 5.05 16.76 -0.50
CA PHE A 36 5.54 17.03 0.85
C PHE A 36 6.96 16.49 1.12
N VAL A 37 7.52 15.65 0.23
CA VAL A 37 8.82 14.98 0.44
C VAL A 37 9.99 15.94 0.67
N PHE A 38 9.99 17.14 0.09
CA PHE A 38 11.08 18.10 0.30
C PHE A 38 11.05 18.75 1.69
N ARG A 39 9.87 18.79 2.34
CA ARG A 39 9.66 19.49 3.61
C ARG A 39 9.62 18.57 4.82
N ARG A 40 9.26 17.30 4.62
CA ARG A 40 8.97 16.33 5.69
C ARG A 40 9.61 14.99 5.35
N ALA A 41 10.02 14.24 6.36
CA ALA A 41 10.68 12.94 6.17
C ALA A 41 9.65 11.82 5.98
N GLU A 42 8.50 11.94 6.61
CA GLU A 42 7.41 10.97 6.67
C GLU A 42 6.86 10.61 5.27
N PRO A 43 6.61 11.57 4.35
CA PRO A 43 6.21 11.24 2.98
C PRO A 43 7.27 10.46 2.21
N ARG A 44 8.57 10.64 2.52
CA ARG A 44 9.65 9.90 1.87
C ARG A 44 9.54 8.43 2.24
N TRP A 45 9.32 8.13 3.52
CA TRP A 45 9.13 6.77 4.01
C TRP A 45 7.85 6.14 3.47
N ALA A 46 6.76 6.91 3.36
CA ALA A 46 5.52 6.42 2.77
C ALA A 46 5.70 6.01 1.30
N VAL A 47 6.29 6.88 0.48
CA VAL A 47 6.55 6.59 -0.94
C VAL A 47 7.57 5.46 -1.08
N ALA A 48 8.63 5.44 -0.27
CA ALA A 48 9.62 4.37 -0.30
C ALA A 48 9.01 3.01 0.03
N ALA A 49 8.15 2.94 1.07
CA ALA A 49 7.44 1.72 1.42
C ALA A 49 6.52 1.25 0.29
N HIS A 50 5.78 2.17 -0.36
CA HIS A 50 4.93 1.84 -1.51
C HIS A 50 5.72 1.31 -2.69
N VAL A 51 6.82 1.97 -3.04
CA VAL A 51 7.70 1.53 -4.14
C VAL A 51 8.37 0.19 -3.82
N ALA A 52 8.76 -0.05 -2.56
CA ALA A 52 9.36 -1.30 -2.12
C ALA A 52 8.39 -2.50 -2.18
N CYS A 53 7.08 -2.26 -2.11
CA CYS A 53 6.09 -3.33 -2.31
C CYS A 53 6.18 -3.96 -3.71
N PHE A 54 6.56 -3.19 -4.73
CA PHE A 54 6.60 -3.68 -6.11
C PHE A 54 7.63 -4.82 -6.33
N PRO A 55 8.93 -4.68 -6.02
CA PRO A 55 9.89 -5.76 -6.23
C PRO A 55 9.58 -7.00 -5.37
N VAL A 56 9.07 -6.81 -4.14
CA VAL A 56 8.71 -7.93 -3.26
C VAL A 56 7.46 -8.64 -3.79
N GLY A 57 6.41 -7.89 -4.17
CA GLY A 57 5.19 -8.45 -4.76
C GLY A 57 5.45 -9.14 -6.08
N PHE A 58 6.30 -8.56 -6.93
CA PHE A 58 6.75 -9.19 -8.17
C PHE A 58 7.46 -10.52 -7.91
N THR A 59 8.36 -10.56 -6.91
CA THR A 59 9.08 -11.77 -6.53
C THR A 59 8.12 -12.85 -6.05
N ILE A 60 7.16 -12.51 -5.20
CA ILE A 60 6.13 -13.44 -4.72
C ILE A 60 5.33 -13.98 -5.92
N TYR A 61 4.81 -13.10 -6.76
CA TYR A 61 4.01 -13.49 -7.91
C TYR A 61 4.79 -14.35 -8.92
N TYR A 62 6.08 -14.08 -9.10
CA TYR A 62 6.96 -14.91 -9.94
C TYR A 62 6.96 -16.39 -9.52
N PHE A 63 6.99 -16.65 -8.21
CA PHE A 63 7.01 -18.01 -7.65
C PHE A 63 5.61 -18.63 -7.48
N THR A 64 4.58 -17.84 -7.18
CA THR A 64 3.26 -18.37 -6.80
C THR A 64 2.22 -18.29 -7.92
N ARG A 65 2.37 -17.34 -8.85
CA ARG A 65 1.38 -16.98 -9.90
C ARG A 65 -0.02 -16.66 -9.34
N ASP A 66 -0.09 -16.32 -8.05
CA ASP A 66 -1.34 -16.03 -7.33
C ASP A 66 -1.36 -14.56 -6.87
N LEU A 67 -2.40 -13.82 -7.27
CA LEU A 67 -2.59 -12.43 -6.87
C LEU A 67 -2.98 -12.27 -5.40
N ASP A 68 -3.60 -13.28 -4.77
CA ASP A 68 -4.04 -13.20 -3.38
C ASP A 68 -2.83 -12.97 -2.43
N LEU A 69 -1.65 -13.48 -2.84
CA LEU A 69 -0.39 -13.32 -2.11
C LEU A 69 0.33 -12.00 -2.41
N MET A 70 -0.11 -11.22 -3.40
CA MET A 70 0.45 -9.90 -3.65
C MET A 70 0.12 -8.87 -2.56
N GLY A 71 -0.77 -9.20 -1.61
CA GLY A 71 -1.02 -8.41 -0.41
C GLY A 71 0.06 -8.56 0.68
N VAL A 72 0.90 -9.60 0.63
CA VAL A 72 1.95 -9.84 1.64
C VAL A 72 2.93 -8.67 1.80
N PRO A 73 3.49 -8.07 0.72
CA PRO A 73 4.35 -6.90 0.84
C PRO A 73 3.66 -5.72 1.54
N HIS A 74 2.37 -5.49 1.27
CA HIS A 74 1.60 -4.43 1.92
C HIS A 74 1.54 -4.65 3.43
N ILE A 75 1.25 -5.87 3.89
CA ILE A 75 1.24 -6.21 5.31
C ILE A 75 2.63 -5.95 5.93
N LEU A 76 3.69 -6.35 5.25
CA LEU A 76 5.07 -6.24 5.75
C LEU A 76 5.57 -4.78 5.81
N PHE A 77 5.29 -3.96 4.80
CA PHE A 77 5.83 -2.60 4.71
C PHE A 77 4.87 -1.55 5.27
N TRP A 78 3.57 -1.72 5.09
CA TRP A 78 2.61 -0.70 5.47
C TRP A 78 2.14 -0.82 6.92
N THR A 79 2.16 -2.01 7.53
CA THR A 79 1.85 -2.15 8.96
C THR A 79 2.85 -1.38 9.83
N PRO A 80 4.19 -1.52 9.66
CA PRO A 80 5.13 -0.68 10.38
C PRO A 80 4.96 0.81 10.08
N LEU A 81 4.64 1.16 8.83
CA LEU A 81 4.38 2.54 8.42
C LEU A 81 3.17 3.14 9.15
N LEU A 82 2.09 2.36 9.36
CA LEU A 82 0.91 2.78 10.13
C LEU A 82 1.23 3.13 11.58
N PHE A 83 2.24 2.49 12.18
CA PHE A 83 2.70 2.88 13.52
C PHE A 83 3.68 4.04 13.47
N TYR A 84 4.56 4.07 12.46
CA TYR A 84 5.57 5.12 12.33
C TYR A 84 4.95 6.50 12.11
N LEU A 85 4.00 6.65 11.17
CA LEU A 85 3.47 7.96 10.78
C LEU A 85 2.77 8.70 11.93
N PRO A 86 1.82 8.10 12.68
CA PRO A 86 1.19 8.77 13.82
C PRO A 86 2.20 9.06 14.93
N ASN A 87 3.12 8.13 15.20
CA ASN A 87 4.15 8.34 16.22
C ASN A 87 5.10 9.51 15.87
N ALA A 88 5.45 9.68 14.59
CA ALA A 88 6.22 10.82 14.12
C ALA A 88 5.43 12.13 14.31
N ALA A 89 4.15 12.13 13.96
CA ALA A 89 3.29 13.29 14.11
C ALA A 89 3.06 13.71 15.58
N LEU A 90 2.93 12.75 16.50
CA LEU A 90 2.78 13.01 17.93
C LEU A 90 4.05 13.63 18.54
N LYS A 91 5.22 13.37 17.97
CA LYS A 91 6.50 13.92 18.42
C LYS A 91 6.77 15.33 17.88
N ASP A 92 6.11 15.71 16.80
CA ASP A 92 6.25 17.04 16.19
C ASP A 92 5.21 18.01 16.76
N SER A 93 5.64 18.89 17.67
CA SER A 93 4.77 19.92 18.26
C SER A 93 4.23 20.94 17.26
N SER A 94 4.79 21.00 16.04
CA SER A 94 4.29 21.85 14.95
C SER A 94 3.19 21.19 14.12
N PHE A 95 2.92 19.90 14.37
CA PHE A 95 1.94 19.14 13.61
C PHE A 95 0.52 19.67 13.83
N ARG A 96 -0.21 19.86 12.73
CA ARG A 96 -1.62 20.30 12.74
C ARG A 96 -2.46 19.33 11.92
N LEU A 97 -3.43 18.69 12.55
CA LEU A 97 -4.38 17.79 11.89
C LEU A 97 -5.13 18.49 10.75
N ILE A 98 -5.62 19.71 11.01
CA ILE A 98 -6.32 20.55 10.02
C ILE A 98 -5.28 21.39 9.25
N SER A 99 -4.46 20.70 8.47
CA SER A 99 -3.53 21.30 7.50
C SER A 99 -3.46 20.40 6.25
N PRO A 100 -3.04 20.90 5.06
CA PRO A 100 -2.95 20.05 3.87
C PRO A 100 -2.12 18.78 4.11
N TYR A 101 -1.01 18.90 4.85
CA TYR A 101 -0.19 17.76 5.24
C TYR A 101 -0.89 16.83 6.24
N GLY A 102 -1.53 17.39 7.28
CA GLY A 102 -2.24 16.60 8.29
C GLY A 102 -3.43 15.82 7.72
N ILE A 103 -4.17 16.44 6.79
CA ILE A 103 -5.27 15.80 6.05
C ILE A 103 -4.73 14.68 5.17
N TRP A 104 -3.69 14.94 4.38
CA TRP A 104 -3.05 13.92 3.55
C TRP A 104 -2.55 12.74 4.40
N MET A 105 -1.88 13.00 5.52
CA MET A 105 -1.35 11.96 6.39
C MET A 105 -2.47 11.13 7.02
N SER A 106 -3.57 11.76 7.43
CA SER A 106 -4.74 11.08 7.97
C SER A 106 -5.41 10.20 6.89
N LEU A 107 -5.54 10.73 5.68
CA LEU A 107 -6.07 10.02 4.53
C LEU A 107 -5.22 8.82 4.13
N LEU A 108 -3.90 8.97 4.17
CA LEU A 108 -2.94 7.89 3.92
C LEU A 108 -3.09 6.79 4.99
N CYS A 109 -3.08 7.14 6.27
CA CYS A 109 -3.27 6.17 7.36
C CYS A 109 -4.60 5.41 7.22
N LEU A 110 -5.69 6.10 6.91
CA LEU A 110 -6.99 5.46 6.70
C LEU A 110 -6.97 4.50 5.49
N THR A 111 -6.42 4.96 4.37
CA THR A 111 -6.33 4.17 3.12
C THR A 111 -5.50 2.91 3.33
N ILE A 112 -4.35 3.03 3.98
CA ILE A 112 -3.49 1.90 4.31
C ILE A 112 -4.19 0.93 5.26
N THR A 113 -4.86 1.44 6.30
CA THR A 113 -5.57 0.58 7.28
C THR A 113 -6.60 -0.29 6.59
N ILE A 114 -7.44 0.30 5.73
CA ILE A 114 -8.46 -0.43 4.97
C ILE A 114 -7.79 -1.48 4.06
N SER A 115 -6.70 -1.10 3.38
CA SER A 115 -6.02 -1.99 2.43
C SER A 115 -5.36 -3.18 3.12
N VAL A 116 -4.64 -2.94 4.23
CA VAL A 116 -4.01 -4.02 5.03
C VAL A 116 -5.06 -5.02 5.54
N VAL A 117 -6.25 -4.56 5.94
CA VAL A 117 -7.34 -5.48 6.33
C VAL A 117 -7.76 -6.37 5.17
N PHE A 118 -7.91 -5.83 3.96
CA PHE A 118 -8.21 -6.62 2.77
C PHE A 118 -7.08 -7.58 2.41
N ASP A 119 -5.83 -7.15 2.48
CA ASP A 119 -4.65 -7.98 2.22
C ASP A 119 -4.57 -9.16 3.19
N VAL A 120 -4.74 -8.92 4.50
CA VAL A 120 -4.75 -9.97 5.52
C VAL A 120 -5.85 -10.99 5.25
N ARG A 121 -7.06 -10.53 4.91
CA ARG A 121 -8.17 -11.43 4.58
C ARG A 121 -7.86 -12.29 3.35
N ALA A 122 -7.28 -11.70 2.30
CA ALA A 122 -6.92 -12.42 1.08
C ALA A 122 -5.87 -13.51 1.38
N VAL A 123 -4.81 -13.16 2.10
CA VAL A 123 -3.74 -14.09 2.50
C VAL A 123 -4.28 -15.23 3.38
N ILE A 124 -5.13 -14.94 4.37
CA ILE A 124 -5.76 -15.98 5.19
C ILE A 124 -6.62 -16.91 4.34
N THR A 125 -7.43 -16.35 3.43
CA THR A 125 -8.31 -17.14 2.55
C THR A 125 -7.50 -18.06 1.64
N PHE A 126 -6.36 -17.58 1.12
CA PHE A 126 -5.42 -18.40 0.36
C PHE A 126 -4.94 -19.61 1.17
N PHE A 127 -4.44 -19.39 2.39
CA PHE A 127 -3.93 -20.48 3.22
C PHE A 127 -5.02 -21.50 3.62
N ILE A 128 -6.26 -21.05 3.82
CA ILE A 128 -7.40 -21.95 4.08
C ILE A 128 -7.74 -22.78 2.83
N ARG A 129 -7.65 -22.22 1.63
CA ARG A 129 -7.90 -22.93 0.35
C ARG A 129 -6.81 -23.96 0.03
N SER A 130 -5.58 -23.71 0.48
CA SER A 130 -4.40 -24.50 0.13
C SER A 130 -4.01 -25.59 1.13
N GLY A 131 -4.67 -25.68 2.29
CA GLY A 131 -4.51 -26.74 3.29
C GLY A 131 -5.59 -27.80 3.18
#